data_AF-A0A812QWZ9-F1
#
_entry.id   AF-A0A812QWZ9-F1
#
_cell.length_a   1.000
_cell.length_b   1.000
_cell.length_c   1.000
_cell.angle_alpha   90.00
_cell.angle_beta   90.00
_cell.angle_gamma   90.00
#
_symmetry.space_group_name_H-M   'P 1'
#
loop_
_entity.id
_entity.type
_entity.pdbx_description
1 polymer ?
#
loop_
_entity_poly.entity_id
_entity_poly.type
_entity_poly.pdbx_seq_one_letter_code
_entity_poly.pdbx_strand_id
1 'polypeptide(L)'
;MAAASEGPSPCVPEDLRTYMACIVAASCIVQAAVPAHVSMEVYAMILEQVTRFEEITWPLLRDALLHEEGGNSLAVDALLPEAYICDGSEHTSLRQLTSMVGTEHAATMSMALDLKAAAAASHQIMNSHAVNASLDETIDKLQQAWHPVCQKLGCDHTNFWDIYLQHHKHALALLETKHAGLLRSDIKLRFHLEQRVQRLLGPESNDYSFIEKYARHGQEHHSSHQVFHAYHDSARASMLEFAKSVVGSLSYERAKRLVNLHKLADIEKEAARKERSAERSASSHANEKMQLSLLEEVEDEGEGAEAFWDRRRRRRRRRRIFEVVVQVVETVVEAVARPVTSALACAGQGGNFVSTGYTRSLNGNVAWSIGLAGGSSDIMKDILNGQGPLGWISLGAGFSVGSTTDVWWAGAGFGGSIGCNARYGWRGKSRGSCTMDLTVSTLACGNVPTSSSACPFGRNFAGMTCSSSGGYFVSIMCCSFDLTNGGNTCR
;
A
#
# COMPACT_ATOMS: atom_id res chain seq x y z
N MET A 1 27.12 3.75 -1.46
CA MET A 1 26.60 3.93 -2.82
C MET A 1 27.74 4.44 -3.69
N ALA A 2 28.48 3.53 -4.31
CA ALA A 2 29.51 3.88 -5.29
C ALA A 2 28.83 4.56 -6.48
N ALA A 3 29.48 5.57 -7.06
CA ALA A 3 29.02 6.26 -8.24
C ALA A 3 28.75 5.23 -9.36
N ALA A 4 27.48 5.04 -9.72
CA ALA A 4 27.12 4.37 -10.96
C ALA A 4 27.72 5.20 -12.10
N SER A 5 28.76 4.63 -12.70
CA SER A 5 29.63 5.24 -13.69
C SER A 5 28.89 5.49 -15.01
N GLU A 6 28.97 6.74 -15.49
CA GLU A 6 29.04 7.19 -16.90
C GLU A 6 28.05 6.62 -17.95
N GLY A 7 26.92 6.03 -17.55
CA GLY A 7 25.82 5.69 -18.45
C GLY A 7 24.77 6.81 -18.56
N PRO A 8 24.05 6.94 -19.70
CA PRO A 8 22.87 7.82 -19.76
C PRO A 8 21.84 7.36 -18.72
N SER A 9 21.37 8.31 -17.91
CA SER A 9 20.33 8.06 -16.90
C SER A 9 19.07 7.52 -17.61
N PRO A 10 18.53 6.35 -17.20
CA PRO A 10 17.28 5.85 -17.76
C PRO A 10 16.07 6.71 -17.36
N CYS A 11 16.25 7.64 -16.42
CA CYS A 11 15.24 8.56 -15.93
C CYS A 11 15.45 9.95 -16.54
N VAL A 12 14.55 10.37 -17.44
CA VAL A 12 14.47 11.75 -17.95
C VAL A 12 13.24 12.41 -17.32
N PRO A 13 13.40 13.37 -16.38
CA PRO A 13 12.29 13.88 -15.55
C PRO A 13 11.13 14.50 -16.33
N GLU A 14 11.39 15.01 -17.53
CA GLU A 14 10.40 15.72 -18.36
C GLU A 14 9.72 14.80 -19.39
N ASP A 15 10.16 13.54 -19.49
CA ASP A 15 9.66 12.60 -20.47
C ASP A 15 8.89 11.46 -19.80
N LEU A 16 7.56 11.57 -19.80
CA LEU A 16 6.63 10.55 -19.27
C LEU A 16 6.86 9.17 -19.89
N ARG A 17 7.40 9.11 -21.11
CA ARG A 17 7.67 7.86 -21.83
C ARG A 17 8.78 7.05 -21.16
N THR A 18 9.66 7.71 -20.41
CA THR A 18 10.76 7.06 -19.68
C THR A 18 10.37 6.62 -18.27
N TYR A 19 9.17 6.97 -17.78
CA TYR A 19 8.79 6.74 -16.39
C TYR A 19 8.79 5.25 -16.03
N MET A 20 8.27 4.40 -16.92
CA MET A 20 8.27 2.96 -16.69
C MET A 20 9.68 2.39 -16.62
N ALA A 21 10.54 2.72 -17.59
CA ALA A 21 11.94 2.32 -17.57
C ALA A 21 12.64 2.80 -16.29
N CYS A 22 12.38 4.03 -15.86
CA CYS A 22 12.91 4.59 -14.63
C CYS A 22 12.44 3.84 -13.37
N ILE A 23 11.14 3.53 -13.27
CA ILE A 23 10.57 2.79 -12.14
C ILE A 23 11.14 1.37 -12.08
N VAL A 24 11.23 0.67 -13.22
CA VAL A 24 11.84 -0.66 -13.30
C VAL A 24 13.31 -0.61 -12.89
N ALA A 25 14.09 0.31 -13.48
CA ALA A 25 15.49 0.50 -13.14
C ALA A 25 15.69 0.78 -11.64
N ALA A 26 14.88 1.66 -11.06
CA ALA A 26 14.89 1.94 -9.63
C ALA A 26 14.58 0.69 -8.79
N SER A 27 13.59 -0.12 -9.20
CA SER A 27 13.26 -1.37 -8.52
C SER A 27 14.42 -2.39 -8.54
N CYS A 28 15.23 -2.39 -9.61
CA CYS A 28 16.40 -3.26 -9.73
C CYS A 28 17.59 -2.76 -8.89
N ILE A 29 17.78 -1.45 -8.79
CA ILE A 29 18.75 -0.86 -7.86
C ILE A 29 18.39 -1.21 -6.41
N VAL A 30 17.10 -1.13 -6.07
CA VAL A 30 16.63 -1.53 -4.74
C VAL A 30 16.85 -3.02 -4.52
N GLN A 31 16.56 -3.88 -5.51
CA GLN A 31 16.80 -5.32 -5.43
C GLN A 31 18.27 -5.63 -5.09
N ALA A 32 19.22 -4.99 -5.76
CA ALA A 32 20.65 -5.19 -5.51
C ALA A 32 21.08 -4.76 -4.09
N ALA A 33 20.29 -3.92 -3.43
CA ALA A 33 20.53 -3.48 -2.06
C ALA A 33 19.90 -4.40 -0.99
N VAL A 34 19.16 -5.44 -1.40
CA VAL A 34 18.47 -6.39 -0.51
C VAL A 34 19.34 -7.64 -0.29
N PRO A 35 19.46 -8.19 0.93
CA PRO A 35 18.90 -7.70 2.20
C PRO A 35 19.83 -6.72 2.96
N ALA A 36 20.95 -6.29 2.36
CA ALA A 36 22.03 -5.62 3.08
C ALA A 36 21.68 -4.21 3.58
N HIS A 37 20.88 -3.46 2.82
CA HIS A 37 20.50 -2.07 3.11
C HIS A 37 18.99 -1.86 3.12
N VAL A 38 18.25 -2.72 2.41
CA VAL A 38 16.79 -2.71 2.34
C VAL A 38 16.32 -4.09 2.79
N SER A 39 15.37 -4.14 3.73
CA SER A 39 14.83 -5.43 4.18
C SER A 39 13.96 -6.07 3.09
N MET A 40 13.75 -7.39 3.20
CA MET A 40 12.89 -8.11 2.26
C MET A 40 11.45 -7.59 2.30
N GLU A 41 10.95 -7.22 3.47
CA GLU A 41 9.62 -6.66 3.73
C GLU A 41 9.41 -5.31 3.02
N VAL A 42 10.39 -4.41 3.14
CA VAL A 42 10.39 -3.12 2.45
C VAL A 42 10.38 -3.33 0.94
N TYR A 43 11.22 -4.25 0.46
CA TYR A 43 11.29 -4.58 -0.95
C TYR A 43 9.99 -5.21 -1.48
N ALA A 44 9.37 -6.12 -0.73
CA ALA A 44 8.06 -6.70 -1.03
C ALA A 44 7.02 -5.60 -1.25
N MET A 45 6.95 -4.65 -0.32
CA MET A 45 6.00 -3.54 -0.37
C MET A 45 6.20 -2.65 -1.61
N ILE A 46 7.45 -2.36 -1.99
CA ILE A 46 7.77 -1.62 -3.22
C ILE A 46 7.29 -2.41 -4.44
N LEU A 47 7.59 -3.71 -4.49
CA LEU A 47 7.22 -4.57 -5.61
C LEU A 47 5.72 -4.73 -5.78
N GLU A 48 4.92 -4.79 -4.71
CA GLU A 48 3.46 -4.80 -4.81
C GLU A 48 2.95 -3.58 -5.58
N GLN A 49 3.52 -2.40 -5.33
CA GLN A 49 3.10 -1.16 -5.97
C GLN A 49 3.64 -1.06 -7.41
N VAL A 50 4.92 -1.37 -7.60
CA VAL A 50 5.59 -1.32 -8.91
C VAL A 50 4.92 -2.30 -9.87
N THR A 51 4.62 -3.52 -9.44
CA THR A 51 4.01 -4.53 -10.32
C THR A 51 2.60 -4.12 -10.73
N ARG A 52 1.79 -3.57 -9.82
CA ARG A 52 0.46 -3.05 -10.17
C ARG A 52 0.53 -1.87 -11.14
N PHE A 53 1.50 -0.98 -10.95
CA PHE A 53 1.73 0.12 -11.88
C PHE A 53 2.13 -0.42 -13.27
N GLU A 54 3.12 -1.31 -13.33
CA GLU A 54 3.62 -1.95 -14.55
C GLU A 54 2.51 -2.67 -15.32
N GLU A 55 1.70 -3.45 -14.62
CA GLU A 55 0.74 -4.36 -15.25
C GLU A 55 -0.60 -3.67 -15.54
N ILE A 56 -1.03 -2.70 -14.73
CA ILE A 56 -2.37 -2.10 -14.83
C ILE A 56 -2.32 -0.64 -15.29
N THR A 57 -1.56 0.20 -14.57
CA THR A 57 -1.58 1.65 -14.80
C THR A 57 -0.81 2.03 -16.07
N TRP A 58 0.36 1.42 -16.28
CA TRP A 58 1.24 1.77 -17.38
C TRP A 58 0.63 1.49 -18.76
N PRO A 59 -0.02 0.34 -19.02
CA PRO A 59 -0.69 0.12 -20.31
C PRO A 59 -1.72 1.21 -20.63
N LEU A 60 -2.51 1.63 -19.64
CA LEU A 60 -3.51 2.69 -19.82
C LEU A 60 -2.87 4.05 -20.11
N LEU A 61 -1.82 4.41 -19.36
CA LEU A 61 -1.07 5.64 -19.59
C LEU A 61 -0.40 5.63 -20.97
N ARG A 62 0.22 4.50 -21.34
CA ARG A 62 0.87 4.32 -22.63
C ARG A 62 -0.13 4.48 -23.77
N ASP A 63 -1.29 3.86 -23.67
CA ASP A 63 -2.34 3.94 -24.71
C ASP A 63 -2.89 5.38 -24.83
N ALA A 64 -3.05 6.10 -23.71
CA ALA A 64 -3.43 7.52 -23.72
C ALA A 64 -2.36 8.41 -24.37
N LEU A 65 -1.08 8.21 -24.02
CA LEU A 65 0.05 8.93 -24.62
C LEU A 65 0.15 8.67 -26.13
N LEU A 66 -0.04 7.42 -26.57
CA LEU A 66 -0.08 7.06 -28.00
C LEU A 66 -1.23 7.77 -28.75
N HIS A 67 -2.37 7.93 -28.09
CA HIS A 67 -3.53 8.61 -28.67
C HIS A 67 -3.28 10.12 -28.83
N GLU A 68 -2.68 10.77 -27.83
CA GLU A 68 -2.36 12.21 -27.87
C GLU A 68 -1.33 12.57 -28.95
N GLU A 69 -0.35 11.69 -29.21
CA GLU A 69 0.73 11.94 -30.17
C GLU A 69 0.37 11.63 -31.65
N GLY A 70 -0.81 11.06 -31.92
CA GLY A 70 -1.30 10.83 -33.29
C GLY A 70 -0.72 9.62 -34.04
N GLY A 71 -0.03 8.70 -33.36
CA GLY A 71 0.55 7.46 -33.93
C GLY A 71 1.79 7.69 -34.82
N ASN A 72 2.84 6.87 -34.84
CA ASN A 72 3.00 5.46 -34.52
C ASN A 72 4.31 5.27 -33.74
N SER A 73 4.28 4.43 -32.69
CA SER A 73 5.42 4.07 -31.85
C SER A 73 5.88 5.18 -30.90
N LEU A 74 5.35 5.13 -29.67
CA LEU A 74 6.20 5.42 -28.50
C LEU A 74 7.46 4.58 -28.68
N ALA A 75 8.63 5.23 -28.66
CA ALA A 75 9.91 4.56 -28.79
C ALA A 75 9.91 3.30 -27.93
N VAL A 76 10.10 2.16 -28.60
CA VAL A 76 10.14 0.80 -28.06
C VAL A 76 10.80 0.82 -26.70
N ASP A 77 10.15 0.20 -25.70
CA ASP A 77 10.59 0.08 -24.30
C ASP A 77 12.11 0.23 -24.21
N ALA A 78 12.56 1.41 -23.79
CA ALA A 78 13.97 1.77 -23.87
C ALA A 78 14.78 0.65 -23.22
N LEU A 79 15.62 -0.02 -24.02
CA LEU A 79 16.44 -1.13 -23.53
C LEU A 79 17.24 -0.61 -22.34
N LEU A 80 16.94 -1.12 -21.16
CA LEU A 80 17.63 -0.74 -19.95
C LEU A 80 19.09 -1.23 -20.06
N PRO A 81 20.08 -0.38 -19.72
CA PRO A 81 21.46 -0.83 -19.60
C PRO A 81 21.56 -2.03 -18.63
N GLU A 82 22.52 -2.93 -18.86
CA GLU A 82 22.67 -4.17 -18.09
C GLU A 82 22.72 -3.95 -16.56
N ALA A 83 23.32 -2.83 -16.12
CA ALA A 83 23.37 -2.42 -14.71
C ALA A 83 22.00 -2.14 -14.06
N TYR A 84 20.94 -1.98 -14.84
CA TYR A 84 19.57 -1.73 -14.38
C TYR A 84 18.62 -2.91 -14.65
N ILE A 85 19.15 -4.05 -15.06
CA ILE A 85 18.38 -5.29 -15.24
C ILE A 85 18.34 -6.03 -13.90
N CYS A 86 17.14 -6.35 -13.44
CA CYS A 86 16.93 -7.15 -12.22
C CYS A 86 17.41 -8.58 -12.44
N ASP A 87 17.86 -9.27 -11.39
CA ASP A 87 18.25 -10.68 -11.50
C ASP A 87 17.07 -11.52 -12.02
N GLY A 88 17.22 -12.05 -13.23
CA GLY A 88 16.22 -12.82 -13.95
C GLY A 88 16.04 -14.23 -13.38
N SER A 89 15.48 -14.35 -12.19
CA SER A 89 15.13 -15.65 -11.58
C SER A 89 14.12 -16.44 -12.43
N GLU A 90 13.45 -15.79 -13.38
CA GLU A 90 12.42 -16.35 -14.25
C GLU A 90 12.88 -17.57 -15.05
N HIS A 91 14.18 -17.74 -15.29
CA HIS A 91 14.74 -18.91 -15.99
C HIS A 91 15.61 -19.82 -15.12
N THR A 92 15.67 -19.59 -13.82
CA THR A 92 16.56 -20.36 -12.93
C THR A 92 15.96 -21.74 -12.62
N SER A 93 16.75 -22.80 -12.81
CA SER A 93 16.32 -24.18 -12.52
C SER A 93 16.21 -24.43 -11.01
N LEU A 94 15.38 -25.40 -10.57
CA LEU A 94 15.25 -25.78 -9.15
C LEU A 94 16.61 -26.04 -8.50
N ARG A 95 17.47 -26.78 -9.21
CA ARG A 95 18.80 -27.16 -8.70
C ARG A 95 19.69 -25.94 -8.45
N GLN A 96 19.61 -24.94 -9.32
CA GLN A 96 20.31 -23.67 -9.12
C GLN A 96 19.71 -22.90 -7.95
N LEU A 97 18.38 -22.80 -7.85
CA LEU A 97 17.71 -22.13 -6.73
C LEU A 97 18.07 -22.78 -5.38
N THR A 98 18.03 -24.11 -5.29
CA THR A 98 18.42 -24.84 -4.06
C THR A 98 19.89 -24.60 -3.71
N SER A 99 20.79 -24.51 -4.71
CA SER A 99 22.20 -24.19 -4.45
C SER A 99 22.42 -22.75 -3.96
N MET A 100 21.57 -21.81 -4.38
CA MET A 100 21.67 -20.39 -4.01
C MET A 100 21.10 -20.11 -2.62
N VAL A 101 19.98 -20.74 -2.27
CA VAL A 101 19.26 -20.46 -1.01
C VAL A 101 19.63 -21.44 0.12
N GLY A 102 20.18 -22.60 -0.23
CA GLY A 102 20.50 -23.67 0.71
C GLY A 102 19.33 -24.63 0.95
N THR A 103 19.60 -25.71 1.69
CA THR A 103 18.64 -26.81 1.91
C THR A 103 17.57 -26.47 2.94
N GLU A 104 17.81 -25.50 3.83
CA GLU A 104 16.87 -25.07 4.87
C GLU A 104 15.55 -24.56 4.29
N HIS A 105 15.60 -23.90 3.12
CA HIS A 105 14.42 -23.37 2.45
C HIS A 105 13.97 -24.21 1.25
N ALA A 106 14.40 -25.46 1.13
CA ALA A 106 14.08 -26.31 -0.02
C ALA A 106 12.56 -26.48 -0.23
N ALA A 107 11.78 -26.53 0.86
CA ALA A 107 10.31 -26.60 0.79
C ALA A 107 9.69 -25.34 0.17
N THR A 108 10.18 -24.15 0.55
CA THR A 108 9.76 -22.86 -0.04
C THR A 108 10.12 -22.81 -1.52
N MET A 109 11.32 -23.23 -1.90
CA MET A 109 11.73 -23.29 -3.32
C MET A 109 10.86 -24.25 -4.14
N SER A 110 10.56 -25.42 -3.58
CA SER A 110 9.67 -26.39 -4.23
C SER A 110 8.28 -25.80 -4.43
N MET A 111 7.73 -25.12 -3.41
CA MET A 111 6.44 -24.47 -3.51
C MET A 111 6.43 -23.37 -4.57
N ALA A 112 7.49 -22.55 -4.67
CA ALA A 112 7.61 -21.52 -5.70
C ALA A 112 7.50 -22.09 -7.12
N LEU A 113 8.07 -23.27 -7.37
CA LEU A 113 7.96 -23.94 -8.66
C LEU A 113 6.57 -24.54 -8.89
N ASP A 114 5.96 -25.12 -7.86
CA ASP A 114 4.61 -25.65 -7.96
C ASP A 114 3.61 -24.52 -8.27
N LEU A 115 3.76 -23.37 -7.61
CA LEU A 115 2.98 -22.16 -7.88
C LEU A 115 3.18 -21.68 -9.32
N LYS A 116 4.43 -21.61 -9.79
CA LYS A 116 4.75 -21.23 -11.17
C LYS A 116 4.13 -22.19 -12.18
N ALA A 117 4.17 -23.50 -11.92
CA ALA A 117 3.55 -24.51 -12.77
C ALA A 117 2.02 -24.38 -12.80
N ALA A 118 1.39 -24.20 -11.63
CA ALA A 118 -0.07 -24.02 -11.53
C ALA A 118 -0.54 -22.73 -12.24
N ALA A 119 0.19 -21.63 -12.07
CA ALA A 119 -0.10 -20.37 -12.75
C ALA A 119 0.12 -20.48 -14.28
N ALA A 120 1.20 -21.14 -14.73
CA ALA A 120 1.43 -21.40 -16.15
C ALA A 120 0.30 -22.25 -16.76
N ALA A 121 -0.13 -23.31 -16.07
CA ALA A 121 -1.26 -24.14 -16.49
C ALA A 121 -2.55 -23.31 -16.54
N SER A 122 -2.79 -22.46 -15.54
CA SER A 122 -3.94 -21.55 -15.50
C SER A 122 -3.95 -20.58 -16.68
N HIS A 123 -2.79 -20.01 -17.02
CA HIS A 123 -2.64 -19.16 -18.20
C HIS A 123 -2.97 -19.91 -19.48
N GLN A 124 -2.49 -21.14 -19.64
CA GLN A 124 -2.80 -21.97 -20.79
C GLN A 124 -4.29 -22.29 -20.89
N ILE A 125 -4.93 -22.66 -19.77
CA ILE A 125 -6.36 -22.96 -19.69
C ILE A 125 -7.17 -21.72 -20.11
N MET A 126 -6.89 -20.56 -19.52
CA MET A 126 -7.60 -19.32 -19.84
C MET A 126 -7.36 -18.83 -21.27
N ASN A 127 -6.13 -18.96 -21.80
CA ASN A 127 -5.84 -18.61 -23.19
C ASN A 127 -6.51 -19.56 -24.20
N SER A 128 -6.77 -20.81 -23.80
CA SER A 128 -7.48 -21.79 -24.62
C SER A 128 -9.00 -21.64 -24.57
N HIS A 129 -9.53 -20.77 -23.71
CA HIS A 129 -10.95 -20.51 -23.61
C HIS A 129 -11.42 -19.78 -24.87
N ALA A 130 -12.08 -20.51 -25.77
CA ALA A 130 -12.72 -19.95 -26.94
C ALA A 130 -14.10 -19.37 -26.57
N VAL A 131 -14.63 -18.47 -27.39
CA VAL A 131 -15.97 -17.85 -27.20
C VAL A 131 -17.11 -18.89 -27.04
N ASN A 132 -16.92 -20.12 -27.54
CA ASN A 132 -17.90 -21.22 -27.43
C ASN A 132 -17.48 -22.32 -26.45
N ALA A 133 -16.41 -22.14 -25.68
CA ALA A 133 -15.97 -23.12 -24.69
C ALA A 133 -16.85 -23.08 -23.45
N SER A 134 -17.08 -24.24 -22.83
CA SER A 134 -17.81 -24.31 -21.56
C SER A 134 -17.00 -23.65 -20.45
N LEU A 135 -17.62 -22.69 -19.76
CA LEU A 135 -17.02 -22.04 -18.60
C LEU A 135 -16.85 -23.02 -17.43
N ASP A 136 -17.77 -23.96 -17.25
CA ASP A 136 -17.68 -25.01 -16.23
C ASP A 136 -16.46 -25.92 -16.46
N GLU A 137 -16.22 -26.32 -17.71
CA GLU A 137 -15.03 -27.10 -18.05
C GLU A 137 -13.74 -26.31 -17.79
N THR A 138 -13.78 -25.01 -18.05
CA THR A 138 -12.65 -24.11 -17.79
C THR A 138 -12.37 -24.00 -16.29
N ILE A 139 -13.42 -23.85 -15.48
CA ILE A 139 -13.33 -23.81 -14.01
C ILE A 139 -12.80 -25.13 -13.46
N ASP A 140 -13.33 -26.28 -13.90
CA ASP A 140 -12.87 -27.60 -13.46
C ASP A 140 -11.37 -27.80 -13.74
N LYS A 141 -10.89 -27.38 -14.91
CA LYS A 141 -9.47 -27.40 -15.26
C LYS A 141 -8.63 -26.50 -14.36
N LEU A 142 -9.12 -25.30 -14.03
CA LEU A 142 -8.45 -24.40 -13.09
C LEU A 142 -8.37 -25.02 -11.68
N GLN A 143 -9.47 -25.56 -11.18
CA GLN A 143 -9.52 -26.25 -9.89
C GLN A 143 -8.50 -27.40 -9.84
N GLN A 144 -8.45 -28.22 -10.88
CA GLN A 144 -7.47 -29.31 -10.99
C GLN A 144 -6.02 -28.81 -10.98
N ALA A 145 -5.72 -27.71 -11.67
CA ALA A 145 -4.39 -27.11 -11.70
C ALA A 145 -3.94 -26.60 -10.32
N TRP A 146 -4.88 -26.05 -9.53
CA TRP A 146 -4.58 -25.48 -8.21
C TRP A 146 -4.66 -26.47 -7.06
N HIS A 147 -5.37 -27.60 -7.24
CA HIS A 147 -5.59 -28.58 -6.18
C HIS A 147 -4.29 -29.02 -5.45
N PRO A 148 -3.20 -29.42 -6.14
CA PRO A 148 -1.98 -29.89 -5.46
C PRO A 148 -1.28 -28.79 -4.65
N VAL A 149 -1.31 -27.55 -5.14
CA VAL A 149 -0.74 -26.39 -4.44
C VAL A 149 -1.56 -26.07 -3.20
N CYS A 150 -2.89 -26.06 -3.33
CA CYS A 150 -3.78 -25.76 -2.22
C CYS A 150 -3.79 -26.81 -1.12
N GLN A 151 -3.59 -28.08 -1.45
CA GLN A 151 -3.36 -29.12 -0.42
C GLN A 151 -2.16 -28.78 0.48
N LYS A 152 -1.10 -28.20 -0.09
CA LYS A 152 0.11 -27.82 0.65
C LYS A 152 -0.05 -26.50 1.40
N LEU A 153 -0.72 -25.51 0.80
CA LEU A 153 -0.92 -24.19 1.42
C LEU A 153 -2.05 -24.16 2.46
N GLY A 154 -3.04 -25.05 2.31
CA GLY A 154 -4.27 -25.07 3.09
C GLY A 154 -5.36 -24.13 2.53
N CYS A 155 -5.43 -23.96 1.20
CA CYS A 155 -6.53 -23.23 0.54
C CYS A 155 -7.65 -24.13 0.02
N ASP A 156 -8.82 -23.51 -0.17
CA ASP A 156 -9.88 -23.96 -1.06
C ASP A 156 -9.51 -23.68 -2.52
N HIS A 157 -9.02 -24.70 -3.21
CA HIS A 157 -8.74 -24.67 -4.66
C HIS A 157 -9.98 -24.41 -5.54
N THR A 158 -11.19 -24.43 -4.98
CA THR A 158 -12.43 -24.08 -5.70
C THR A 158 -12.79 -22.60 -5.59
N ASN A 159 -12.01 -21.82 -4.83
CA ASN A 159 -12.20 -20.39 -4.66
C ASN A 159 -10.91 -19.61 -5.01
N PHE A 160 -10.94 -18.84 -6.09
CA PHE A 160 -9.86 -17.98 -6.55
C PHE A 160 -9.36 -17.02 -5.48
N TRP A 161 -10.26 -16.42 -4.69
CA TRP A 161 -9.83 -15.48 -3.64
C TRP A 161 -9.03 -16.19 -2.55
N ASP A 162 -9.39 -17.42 -2.22
CA ASP A 162 -8.65 -18.20 -1.24
C ASP A 162 -7.25 -18.60 -1.75
N ILE A 163 -7.14 -18.97 -3.03
CA ILE A 163 -5.85 -19.16 -3.73
C ILE A 163 -5.02 -17.88 -3.68
N TYR A 164 -5.58 -16.75 -4.10
CA TYR A 164 -4.90 -15.45 -4.16
C TYR A 164 -4.40 -15.00 -2.78
N LEU A 165 -5.23 -15.13 -1.75
CA LEU A 165 -4.86 -14.76 -0.38
C LEU A 165 -3.81 -15.71 0.21
N GLN A 166 -3.98 -17.03 0.06
CA GLN A 166 -2.98 -17.99 0.56
C GLN A 166 -1.64 -17.89 -0.16
N HIS A 167 -1.59 -17.34 -1.37
CA HIS A 167 -0.32 -17.06 -2.03
C HIS A 167 0.56 -16.08 -1.21
N HIS A 168 -0.02 -15.19 -0.41
CA HIS A 168 0.73 -14.31 0.50
C HIS A 168 1.43 -15.09 1.63
N LYS A 169 0.95 -16.29 1.98
CA LYS A 169 1.64 -17.19 2.92
C LYS A 169 2.99 -17.64 2.36
N HIS A 170 3.03 -17.93 1.06
CA HIS A 170 4.27 -18.27 0.39
C HIS A 170 5.18 -17.05 0.27
N ALA A 171 4.64 -15.86 -0.03
CA ALA A 171 5.41 -14.62 -0.02
C ALA A 171 6.08 -14.38 1.34
N LEU A 172 5.36 -14.59 2.46
CA LEU A 172 5.93 -14.53 3.82
C LEU A 172 7.10 -15.52 3.99
N ALA A 173 6.96 -16.77 3.54
CA ALA A 173 8.04 -17.75 3.59
C ALA A 173 9.24 -17.35 2.69
N LEU A 174 9.00 -16.65 1.57
CA LEU A 174 10.06 -16.14 0.70
C LEU A 174 10.84 -14.99 1.34
N LEU A 175 10.22 -14.19 2.22
CA LEU A 175 10.95 -13.15 2.98
C LEU A 175 12.10 -13.75 3.80
N GLU A 176 11.89 -14.93 4.37
CA GLU A 176 12.88 -15.64 5.20
C GLU A 176 14.09 -16.12 4.37
N THR A 177 13.89 -16.41 3.08
CA THR A 177 14.95 -16.90 2.19
C THR A 177 15.99 -15.85 1.83
N LYS A 178 15.66 -14.57 2.04
CA LYS A 178 16.48 -13.40 1.65
C LYS A 178 16.83 -13.36 0.15
N HIS A 179 16.10 -14.10 -0.69
CA HIS A 179 16.33 -14.15 -2.12
C HIS A 179 15.37 -13.22 -2.87
N ALA A 180 15.76 -11.95 -3.02
CA ALA A 180 14.93 -10.88 -3.58
C ALA A 180 14.34 -11.23 -4.97
N GLY A 181 15.14 -11.85 -5.86
CA GLY A 181 14.66 -12.25 -7.19
C GLY A 181 13.52 -13.29 -7.17
N LEU A 182 13.42 -14.13 -6.13
CA LEU A 182 12.34 -15.12 -6.03
C LEU A 182 11.06 -14.46 -5.53
N LEU A 183 11.17 -13.59 -4.53
CA LEU A 183 10.07 -12.76 -4.06
C LEU A 183 9.49 -11.91 -5.20
N ARG A 184 10.35 -11.29 -6.02
CA ARG A 184 9.93 -10.55 -7.22
C ARG A 184 9.12 -11.41 -8.17
N SER A 185 9.64 -12.59 -8.53
CA SER A 185 8.94 -13.50 -9.43
C SER A 185 7.60 -13.98 -8.86
N ASP A 186 7.53 -14.23 -7.55
CA ASP A 186 6.30 -14.70 -6.88
C ASP A 186 5.21 -13.62 -6.88
N ILE A 187 5.56 -12.38 -6.54
CA ILE A 187 4.65 -11.23 -6.57
C ILE A 187 4.14 -11.00 -8.01
N LYS A 188 5.04 -10.98 -9.00
CA LYS A 188 4.66 -10.85 -10.42
C LYS A 188 3.71 -11.96 -10.87
N LEU A 189 4.01 -13.20 -10.48
CA LEU A 189 3.17 -14.35 -10.82
C LEU A 189 1.75 -14.18 -10.29
N ARG A 190 1.60 -13.74 -9.03
CA ARG A 190 0.29 -13.48 -8.41
C ARG A 190 -0.50 -12.43 -9.19
N PHE A 191 0.16 -11.34 -9.58
CA PHE A 191 -0.46 -10.27 -10.36
C PHE A 191 -0.89 -10.71 -11.76
N HIS A 192 -0.04 -11.45 -12.48
CA HIS A 192 -0.41 -11.96 -13.79
C HIS A 192 -1.59 -12.91 -13.73
N LEU A 193 -1.64 -13.78 -12.70
CA LEU A 193 -2.79 -14.64 -12.47
C LEU A 193 -4.07 -13.83 -12.25
N GLU A 194 -4.01 -12.81 -11.39
CA GLU A 194 -5.11 -11.87 -11.14
C GLU A 194 -5.61 -11.26 -12.46
N GLN A 195 -4.72 -10.68 -13.25
CA GLN A 195 -5.07 -10.07 -14.53
C GLN A 195 -5.66 -11.05 -15.55
N ARG A 196 -5.20 -12.30 -15.55
CA ARG A 196 -5.71 -13.30 -16.51
C ARG A 196 -7.13 -13.71 -16.15
N VAL A 197 -7.42 -13.88 -14.86
CA VAL A 197 -8.79 -14.09 -14.37
C VAL A 197 -9.69 -12.91 -14.79
N GLN A 198 -9.19 -11.68 -14.72
CA GLN A 198 -9.93 -10.49 -15.16
C GLN A 198 -10.26 -10.49 -16.63
N ARG A 199 -9.29 -10.84 -17.48
CA ARG A 199 -9.50 -10.90 -18.93
C ARG A 199 -10.47 -12.00 -19.32
N LEU A 200 -10.48 -13.12 -18.59
CA LEU A 200 -11.48 -14.18 -18.78
C LEU A 200 -12.90 -13.66 -18.48
N LEU A 201 -13.03 -12.77 -17.50
CA LEU A 201 -14.27 -12.08 -17.09
C LEU A 201 -14.61 -10.85 -17.97
N GLY A 202 -14.08 -10.81 -19.19
CA GLY A 202 -14.17 -9.68 -20.12
C GLY A 202 -15.60 -9.22 -20.44
N PRO A 203 -15.76 -8.03 -21.04
CA PRO A 203 -17.07 -7.40 -21.31
C PRO A 203 -18.00 -8.23 -22.21
N GLU A 204 -17.49 -9.25 -22.91
CA GLU A 204 -18.30 -10.12 -23.77
C GLU A 204 -19.01 -11.24 -22.97
N SER A 205 -18.55 -11.56 -21.76
CA SER A 205 -19.19 -12.56 -20.91
C SER A 205 -20.28 -11.91 -20.06
N ASN A 206 -21.53 -11.99 -20.53
CA ASN A 206 -22.71 -11.76 -19.66
C ASN A 206 -22.92 -12.89 -18.63
N ASP A 207 -21.99 -13.84 -18.56
CA ASP A 207 -22.03 -14.99 -17.68
C ASP A 207 -21.29 -14.70 -16.38
N TYR A 208 -22.07 -14.45 -15.33
CA TYR A 208 -21.57 -14.19 -13.97
C TYR A 208 -21.16 -15.48 -13.25
N SER A 209 -21.39 -16.65 -13.84
CA SER A 209 -21.21 -17.93 -13.16
C SER A 209 -19.77 -18.19 -12.76
N PHE A 210 -18.77 -17.60 -13.43
CA PHE A 210 -17.39 -17.70 -12.98
C PHE A 210 -17.19 -17.07 -11.61
N ILE A 211 -17.79 -15.90 -11.34
CA ILE A 211 -17.67 -15.26 -10.02
C ILE A 211 -18.46 -16.04 -8.98
N GLU A 212 -19.66 -16.47 -9.31
CA GLU A 212 -20.51 -17.25 -8.41
C GLU A 212 -19.94 -18.63 -8.07
N LYS A 213 -19.24 -19.27 -9.02
CA LYS A 213 -18.71 -20.63 -8.85
C LYS A 213 -17.25 -20.64 -8.42
N TYR A 214 -16.43 -19.68 -8.86
CA TYR A 214 -14.97 -19.74 -8.67
C TYR A 214 -14.37 -18.51 -7.98
N ALA A 215 -14.89 -17.30 -8.14
CA ALA A 215 -14.36 -16.10 -7.46
C ALA A 215 -15.27 -15.59 -6.33
N ARG A 216 -15.60 -16.50 -5.40
CA ARG A 216 -16.60 -16.29 -4.34
C ARG A 216 -16.05 -15.47 -3.18
N HIS A 217 -16.23 -14.15 -3.23
CA HIS A 217 -15.79 -13.27 -2.15
C HIS A 217 -16.60 -13.50 -0.86
N GLY A 218 -15.94 -13.43 0.30
CA GLY A 218 -16.55 -13.62 1.62
C GLY A 218 -16.77 -15.08 2.01
N GLN A 219 -16.42 -16.02 1.14
CA GLN A 219 -16.40 -17.46 1.41
C GLN A 219 -14.97 -18.00 1.51
N GLU A 220 -13.98 -17.13 1.64
CA GLU A 220 -12.59 -17.55 1.84
C GLU A 220 -12.40 -18.09 3.27
N HIS A 221 -11.37 -18.91 3.45
CA HIS A 221 -11.01 -19.35 4.79
C HIS A 221 -10.55 -18.16 5.63
N HIS A 222 -10.99 -18.10 6.90
CA HIS A 222 -10.59 -17.04 7.81
C HIS A 222 -9.06 -16.90 7.94
N SER A 223 -8.33 -18.03 7.87
CA SER A 223 -6.87 -18.04 7.87
C SER A 223 -6.25 -17.30 6.68
N SER A 224 -6.92 -17.28 5.52
CA SER A 224 -6.43 -16.61 4.31
C SER A 224 -6.45 -15.10 4.47
N HIS A 225 -7.52 -14.57 5.07
CA HIS A 225 -7.62 -13.16 5.44
C HIS A 225 -6.52 -12.76 6.43
N GLN A 226 -6.32 -13.56 7.48
CA GLN A 226 -5.27 -13.30 8.47
C GLN A 226 -3.87 -13.25 7.85
N VAL A 227 -3.57 -14.17 6.93
CA VAL A 227 -2.29 -14.21 6.22
C VAL A 227 -2.09 -12.95 5.37
N PHE A 228 -3.11 -12.54 4.61
CA PHE A 228 -3.04 -11.33 3.79
C PHE A 228 -2.78 -10.08 4.62
N HIS A 229 -3.51 -9.90 5.73
CA HIS A 229 -3.28 -8.78 6.63
C HIS A 229 -1.91 -8.84 7.28
N ALA A 230 -1.48 -10.01 7.78
CA ALA A 230 -0.17 -10.18 8.40
C ALA A 230 0.98 -9.82 7.44
N TYR A 231 0.88 -10.23 6.16
CA TYR A 231 1.83 -9.87 5.13
C TYR A 231 1.93 -8.35 4.94
N HIS A 232 0.80 -7.68 4.70
CA HIS A 232 0.78 -6.24 4.46
C HIS A 232 1.14 -5.42 5.69
N ASP A 233 0.68 -5.82 6.88
CA ASP A 233 1.01 -5.13 8.14
C ASP A 233 2.51 -5.23 8.46
N SER A 234 3.11 -6.40 8.27
CA SER A 234 4.57 -6.60 8.43
C SER A 234 5.36 -5.75 7.43
N ALA A 235 4.98 -5.80 6.15
CA ALA A 235 5.61 -5.05 5.07
C ALA A 235 5.53 -3.53 5.29
N ARG A 236 4.35 -3.06 5.70
CA ARG A 236 4.10 -1.65 6.04
C ARG A 236 4.87 -1.20 7.27
N ALA A 237 4.89 -1.99 8.34
CA ALA A 237 5.65 -1.65 9.55
C ALA A 237 7.14 -1.46 9.22
N SER A 238 7.71 -2.38 8.43
CA SER A 238 9.10 -2.32 7.98
C SER A 238 9.35 -1.12 7.06
N MET A 239 8.41 -0.81 6.16
CA MET A 239 8.48 0.37 5.29
C MET A 239 8.49 1.68 6.09
N LEU A 240 7.66 1.77 7.13
CA LEU A 240 7.61 2.96 8.00
C LEU A 240 8.89 3.14 8.80
N GLU A 241 9.47 2.05 9.31
CA GLU A 241 10.76 2.08 10.00
C GLU A 241 11.88 2.48 9.04
N PHE A 242 11.91 1.90 7.84
CA PHE A 242 12.86 2.25 6.79
C PHE A 242 12.74 3.72 6.40
N ALA A 243 11.53 4.22 6.14
CA ALA A 243 11.29 5.63 5.81
C ALA A 243 11.76 6.55 6.94
N LYS A 244 11.49 6.20 8.20
CA LYS A 244 11.96 6.97 9.37
C LYS A 244 13.50 7.00 9.43
N SER A 245 14.15 5.87 9.21
CA SER A 245 15.61 5.74 9.17
C SER A 245 16.22 6.58 8.04
N VAL A 246 15.69 6.44 6.82
CA VAL A 246 16.15 7.19 5.65
C VAL A 246 16.01 8.69 5.88
N VAL A 247 14.82 9.17 6.28
CA VAL A 247 14.59 10.59 6.56
C VAL A 247 15.51 11.09 7.67
N GLY A 248 15.75 10.27 8.70
CA GLY A 248 16.69 10.58 9.79
C GLY A 248 18.14 10.72 9.34
N SER A 249 18.54 10.01 8.28
CA SER A 249 19.89 10.06 7.73
C SER A 249 20.12 11.22 6.74
N LEU A 250 19.05 11.85 6.25
CA LEU A 250 19.15 12.93 5.26
C LEU A 250 19.53 14.26 5.95
N SER A 251 20.27 15.09 5.21
CA SER A 251 20.44 16.49 5.63
C SER A 251 19.07 17.18 5.67
N TYR A 252 18.90 18.15 6.56
CA TYR A 252 17.66 18.91 6.71
C TYR A 252 17.12 19.42 5.36
N GLU A 253 17.99 20.01 4.53
CA GLU A 253 17.63 20.51 3.19
C GLU A 253 17.13 19.43 2.23
N ARG A 254 17.62 18.20 2.35
CA ARG A 254 17.14 17.08 1.53
C ARG A 254 15.84 16.51 2.09
N ALA A 255 15.76 16.33 3.41
CA ALA A 255 14.56 15.85 4.08
C ALA A 255 13.37 16.81 3.87
N LYS A 256 13.62 18.12 3.88
CA LYS A 256 12.65 19.19 3.57
C LYS A 256 12.04 19.05 2.18
N ARG A 257 12.78 18.54 1.19
CA ARG A 257 12.25 18.30 -0.17
C ARG A 257 11.28 17.12 -0.27
N LEU A 258 11.28 16.23 0.73
CA LEU A 258 10.38 15.08 0.79
C LEU A 258 9.01 15.40 1.41
N VAL A 259 8.86 16.59 2.02
CA VAL A 259 7.62 17.02 2.65
C VAL A 259 6.95 18.07 1.77
N ASN A 260 5.63 17.99 1.63
CA ASN A 260 4.83 19.00 0.94
C ASN A 260 5.14 20.40 1.52
N LEU A 261 5.50 21.34 0.66
CA LEU A 261 5.90 22.71 1.01
C LEU A 261 4.89 23.42 1.93
N HIS A 262 3.59 23.13 1.83
CA HIS A 262 2.56 23.72 2.70
C HIS A 262 2.62 23.18 4.13
N LYS A 263 2.77 21.85 4.31
CA LYS A 263 2.97 21.27 5.65
C LYS A 263 4.29 21.73 6.27
N LEU A 264 5.28 22.04 5.44
CA LEU A 264 6.57 22.49 5.90
C LEU A 264 6.51 23.87 6.57
N ALA A 265 5.69 24.79 6.07
CA ALA A 265 5.48 26.09 6.71
C ALA A 265 4.83 25.95 8.10
N ASP A 266 3.90 25.01 8.25
CA ASP A 266 3.27 24.72 9.55
C ASP A 266 4.28 24.09 10.53
N ILE A 267 5.13 23.17 10.05
CA ILE A 267 6.22 22.57 10.83
C ILE A 267 7.22 23.64 11.26
N GLU A 268 7.64 24.53 10.36
CA GLU A 268 8.55 25.65 10.65
C GLU A 268 7.93 26.60 11.69
N LYS A 269 6.63 26.89 11.59
CA LYS A 269 5.91 27.72 12.56
C LYS A 269 5.82 27.04 13.93
N GLU A 270 5.59 25.74 13.97
CA GLU A 270 5.54 24.97 15.23
C GLU A 270 6.94 24.83 15.86
N ALA A 271 7.97 24.60 15.04
CA ALA A 271 9.37 24.56 15.47
C ALA A 271 9.80 25.92 16.04
N ALA A 272 9.52 27.03 15.33
CA ALA A 272 9.80 28.38 15.82
C ALA A 272 9.04 28.71 17.12
N ARG A 273 7.82 28.17 17.30
CA ARG A 273 7.07 28.31 18.55
C ARG A 273 7.72 27.53 19.70
N LYS A 274 8.17 26.30 19.45
CA LYS A 274 8.88 25.47 20.44
C LYS A 274 10.24 26.05 20.80
N GLU A 275 10.99 26.57 19.84
CA GLU A 275 12.28 27.21 20.06
C GLU A 275 12.13 28.46 20.94
N ARG A 276 11.16 29.34 20.65
CA ARG A 276 10.84 30.49 21.51
C ARG A 276 10.39 30.08 22.92
N SER A 277 9.65 28.98 23.05
CA SER A 277 9.27 28.43 24.35
C SER A 277 10.49 27.90 25.12
N ALA A 278 11.38 27.17 24.45
CA ALA A 278 12.61 26.63 25.04
C ALA A 278 13.60 27.74 25.44
N GLU A 279 13.79 28.77 24.61
CA GLU A 279 14.60 29.94 24.94
C GLU A 279 14.07 30.67 26.19
N ARG A 280 12.74 30.83 26.30
CA ARG A 280 12.10 31.40 27.49
C ARG A 280 12.36 30.55 28.74
N SER A 281 12.23 29.23 28.64
CA SER A 281 12.52 28.31 29.74
C SER A 281 14.00 28.30 30.13
N ALA A 282 14.91 28.34 29.15
CA ALA A 282 16.35 28.39 29.39
C ALA A 282 16.80 29.72 30.00
N SER A 283 16.23 30.85 29.55
CA SER A 283 16.44 32.16 30.15
C SER A 283 15.94 32.21 31.60
N SER A 284 14.78 31.64 31.89
CA SER A 284 14.25 31.52 33.25
C SER A 284 15.22 30.75 34.16
N HIS A 285 15.69 29.58 33.73
CA HIS A 285 16.64 28.78 34.52
C HIS A 285 18.04 29.39 34.61
N ALA A 286 18.49 30.13 33.61
CA ALA A 286 19.76 30.85 33.66
C ALA A 286 19.70 31.99 34.70
N ASN A 287 18.58 32.70 34.80
CA ASN A 287 18.37 33.72 35.82
C ASN A 287 18.32 33.12 37.24
N GLU A 288 17.62 32.00 37.45
CA GLU A 288 17.62 31.31 38.75
C GLU A 288 19.01 30.82 39.16
N LYS A 289 19.78 30.24 38.22
CA LYS A 289 21.14 29.76 38.53
C LYS A 289 22.15 30.89 38.73
N MET A 290 22.02 32.00 38.01
CA MET A 290 22.86 33.17 38.20
C MET A 290 22.60 33.82 39.57
N GLN A 291 21.35 33.81 40.06
CA GLN A 291 21.04 34.18 41.44
C GLN A 291 21.67 33.21 42.45
N LEU A 292 21.65 31.90 42.19
CA LEU A 292 22.28 30.92 43.08
C LEU A 292 23.81 31.01 43.09
N SER A 293 24.46 31.25 41.95
CA SER A 293 25.93 31.35 41.90
C SER A 293 26.46 32.64 42.51
N LEU A 294 25.71 33.74 42.45
CA LEU A 294 26.06 34.98 43.16
C LEU A 294 26.01 34.83 44.69
N LEU A 295 25.29 33.82 45.21
CA LEU A 295 25.27 33.47 46.62
C LEU A 295 26.41 32.52 47.04
N GLU A 296 27.02 31.80 46.11
CA GLU A 296 28.12 30.86 46.38
C GLU A 296 29.53 31.46 46.20
N GLU A 297 29.68 32.61 45.51
CA GLU A 297 31.00 33.23 45.25
C GLU A 297 31.55 34.10 46.42
N VAL A 298 31.05 33.96 47.65
CA VAL A 298 31.54 34.74 48.82
C VAL A 298 32.66 34.03 49.62
N GLU A 299 33.00 32.77 49.32
CA GLU A 299 34.00 32.01 50.09
C GLU A 299 35.00 31.29 49.19
N ASP A 300 36.06 31.97 48.72
CA ASP A 300 37.44 31.44 48.62
C ASP A 300 38.32 32.35 47.73
N GLU A 301 39.09 33.24 48.36
CA GLU A 301 40.21 33.95 47.73
C GLU A 301 41.49 33.12 47.89
N GLY A 302 41.80 32.30 46.88
CA GLY A 302 43.04 31.53 46.78
C GLY A 302 43.76 31.80 45.47
N GLU A 303 44.74 32.71 45.48
CA GLU A 303 45.59 33.07 44.35
C GLU A 303 46.41 31.87 43.86
N GLY A 304 46.15 31.39 42.64
CA GLY A 304 47.00 30.40 41.97
C GLY A 304 46.31 29.43 41.00
N ALA A 305 44.98 29.40 40.92
CA ALA A 305 44.25 28.39 40.15
C ALA A 305 43.64 28.88 38.81
N GLU A 306 43.81 30.15 38.42
CA GLU A 306 43.06 30.76 37.31
C GLU A 306 43.22 30.06 35.95
N ALA A 307 44.44 29.64 35.59
CA ALA A 307 44.70 29.01 34.29
C ALA A 307 44.08 27.61 34.15
N PHE A 308 43.92 26.89 35.26
CA PHE A 308 43.29 25.57 35.29
C PHE A 308 41.76 25.66 35.22
N TRP A 309 41.18 26.63 35.94
CA TRP A 309 39.74 26.88 35.92
C TRP A 309 39.25 27.38 34.56
N ASP A 310 40.04 28.17 33.84
CA ASP A 310 39.63 28.70 32.54
C ASP A 310 39.58 27.60 31.45
N ARG A 311 40.50 26.63 31.47
CA ARG A 311 40.43 25.44 30.59
C ARG A 311 39.22 24.56 30.92
N ARG A 312 38.85 24.43 32.21
CA ARG A 312 37.68 23.65 32.64
C ARG A 312 36.36 24.34 32.30
N ARG A 313 36.27 25.67 32.41
CA ARG A 313 35.12 26.48 31.96
C ARG A 313 34.90 26.37 30.45
N ARG A 314 35.96 26.45 29.63
CA ARG A 314 35.83 26.32 28.16
C ARG A 314 35.35 24.93 27.72
N ARG A 315 35.79 23.84 28.38
CA ARG A 315 35.29 22.48 28.10
C ARG A 315 33.82 22.31 28.47
N ARG A 316 33.38 22.84 29.62
CA ARG A 316 31.97 22.82 30.02
C ARG A 316 31.09 23.62 29.07
N ARG A 317 31.55 24.79 28.60
CA ARG A 317 30.82 25.62 27.64
C ARG A 317 30.67 24.94 26.27
N ARG A 318 31.75 24.31 25.77
CA ARG A 318 31.70 23.53 24.52
C ARG A 318 30.77 22.31 24.61
N ARG A 319 30.77 21.58 25.74
CA ARG A 319 29.83 20.47 25.96
C ARG A 319 28.38 20.95 25.95
N ARG A 320 28.06 22.06 26.63
CA ARG A 320 26.69 22.62 26.63
C ARG A 320 26.26 23.09 25.24
N ILE A 321 27.14 23.76 24.48
CA ILE A 321 26.82 24.17 23.10
C ILE A 321 26.59 22.93 22.23
N PHE A 322 27.42 21.91 22.36
CA PHE A 322 27.26 20.65 21.63
C PHE A 322 25.96 19.94 22.00
N GLU A 323 25.61 19.84 23.29
CA GLU A 323 24.34 19.28 23.77
C GLU A 323 23.12 20.02 23.21
N VAL A 324 23.16 21.36 23.20
CA VAL A 324 22.08 22.18 22.60
C VAL A 324 21.98 21.95 21.09
N VAL A 325 23.11 21.93 20.37
CA VAL A 325 23.11 21.69 18.91
C VAL A 325 22.58 20.29 18.58
N VAL A 326 22.97 19.26 19.34
CA VAL A 326 22.46 17.89 19.18
C VAL A 326 20.95 17.85 19.41
N GLN A 327 20.45 18.46 20.48
CA GLN A 327 19.01 18.52 20.77
C GLN A 327 18.22 19.24 19.66
N VAL A 328 18.75 20.33 19.10
CA VAL A 328 18.11 21.05 18.00
C VAL A 328 18.07 20.19 16.74
N VAL A 329 19.17 19.53 16.37
CA VAL A 329 19.20 18.64 15.19
C VAL A 329 18.24 17.46 15.37
N GLU A 330 18.22 16.82 16.54
CA GLU A 330 17.27 15.73 16.84
C GLU A 330 15.82 16.20 16.74
N THR A 331 15.50 17.38 17.27
CA THR A 331 14.14 17.94 17.22
C THR A 331 13.70 18.23 15.78
N VAL A 332 14.60 18.76 14.94
CA VAL A 332 14.32 19.10 13.55
C VAL A 332 14.14 17.83 12.70
N VAL A 333 15.02 16.84 12.88
CA VAL A 333 14.90 15.54 12.19
C VAL A 333 13.60 14.85 12.57
N GLU A 334 13.24 14.84 13.86
CA GLU A 334 11.97 14.25 14.31
C GLU A 334 10.76 15.02 13.75
N ALA A 335 10.85 16.35 13.66
CA ALA A 335 9.81 17.20 13.10
C ALA A 335 9.57 16.97 11.59
N VAL A 336 10.56 16.47 10.85
CA VAL A 336 10.41 16.09 9.43
C VAL A 336 10.02 14.61 9.28
N ALA A 337 10.61 13.72 10.07
CA ALA A 337 10.31 12.29 10.05
C ALA A 337 8.86 11.98 10.42
N ARG A 338 8.29 12.68 11.42
CA ARG A 338 6.88 12.49 11.82
C ARG A 338 5.89 12.77 10.67
N PRO A 339 5.96 13.91 9.94
CA PRO A 339 5.12 14.15 8.77
C PRO A 339 5.28 13.11 7.67
N VAL A 340 6.50 12.67 7.36
CA VAL A 340 6.74 11.66 6.31
C VAL A 340 6.16 10.31 6.73
N THR A 341 6.47 9.84 7.93
CA THR A 341 5.91 8.58 8.48
C THR A 341 4.39 8.67 8.64
N SER A 342 3.86 9.84 8.99
CA SER A 342 2.41 10.09 9.04
C SER A 342 1.79 10.00 7.66
N ALA A 343 2.38 10.61 6.64
CA ALA A 343 1.90 10.51 5.25
C ALA A 343 1.94 9.06 4.74
N LEU A 344 3.02 8.34 5.05
CA LEU A 344 3.15 6.93 4.68
C LEU A 344 2.35 5.99 5.57
N ALA A 345 1.71 6.47 6.64
CA ALA A 345 1.10 5.56 7.62
C ALA A 345 -0.06 4.76 7.04
N CYS A 346 -0.65 5.14 5.91
CA CYS A 346 -1.64 4.31 5.22
C CYS A 346 -1.10 3.63 3.97
N ALA A 347 0.09 4.01 3.50
CA ALA A 347 0.71 3.36 2.36
C ALA A 347 1.00 1.89 2.72
N GLY A 348 0.45 0.97 1.92
CA GLY A 348 0.64 -0.46 2.08
C GLY A 348 -0.28 -1.17 3.06
N GLN A 349 -1.25 -0.47 3.65
CA GLN A 349 -2.24 -1.15 4.48
C GLN A 349 -3.17 -2.00 3.58
N GLY A 350 -3.16 -3.31 3.83
CA GLY A 350 -4.05 -4.26 3.19
C GLY A 350 -5.44 -4.21 3.83
N GLY A 351 -6.47 -4.18 3.00
CA GLY A 351 -7.86 -4.20 3.43
C GLY A 351 -8.74 -5.01 2.50
N ASN A 352 -9.94 -5.33 2.97
CA ASN A 352 -11.03 -5.85 2.16
C ASN A 352 -12.22 -4.91 2.24
N PHE A 353 -13.07 -4.93 1.22
CA PHE A 353 -14.32 -4.18 1.23
C PHE A 353 -15.45 -5.04 0.69
N VAL A 354 -16.64 -4.81 1.23
CA VAL A 354 -17.90 -5.34 0.72
C VAL A 354 -18.88 -4.20 0.65
N SER A 355 -19.48 -3.99 -0.51
CA SER A 355 -20.47 -2.94 -0.72
C SER A 355 -21.55 -3.45 -1.66
N THR A 356 -22.81 -3.17 -1.34
CA THR A 356 -23.92 -3.46 -2.27
C THR A 356 -24.49 -2.15 -2.78
N GLY A 357 -24.58 -1.99 -4.09
CA GLY A 357 -24.85 -0.70 -4.67
C GLY A 357 -25.06 -0.73 -6.17
N TYR A 358 -25.20 0.45 -6.75
CA TYR A 358 -25.22 0.62 -8.19
C TYR A 358 -23.80 0.82 -8.69
N THR A 359 -23.44 0.02 -9.69
CA THR A 359 -22.11 0.00 -10.29
C THR A 359 -22.22 0.15 -11.79
N ARG A 360 -21.25 0.84 -12.40
CA ARG A 360 -21.18 0.98 -13.86
C ARG A 360 -19.74 1.10 -14.32
N SER A 361 -19.40 0.33 -15.34
CA SER A 361 -18.17 0.48 -16.13
C SER A 361 -18.40 1.45 -17.30
N LEU A 362 -17.39 2.25 -17.61
CA LEU A 362 -17.34 3.20 -18.71
C LEU A 362 -16.11 2.84 -19.56
N ASN A 363 -16.37 2.42 -20.80
CA ASN A 363 -15.35 2.11 -21.80
C ASN A 363 -14.31 1.06 -21.37
N GLY A 364 -14.64 0.18 -20.43
CA GLY A 364 -13.74 -0.91 -20.01
C GLY A 364 -12.56 -0.48 -19.13
N ASN A 365 -12.38 0.83 -18.91
CA ASN A 365 -11.19 1.39 -18.26
C ASN A 365 -11.49 2.20 -17.00
N VAL A 366 -12.74 2.62 -16.85
CA VAL A 366 -13.19 3.47 -15.75
C VAL A 366 -14.41 2.83 -15.15
N ALA A 367 -14.43 2.62 -13.84
CA ALA A 367 -15.63 2.19 -13.14
C ALA A 367 -15.99 3.15 -12.02
N TRP A 368 -17.29 3.33 -11.83
CA TRP A 368 -17.83 4.08 -10.71
C TRP A 368 -18.89 3.25 -9.99
N SER A 369 -18.89 3.38 -8.67
CA SER A 369 -19.83 2.70 -7.78
C SER A 369 -20.40 3.68 -6.78
N ILE A 370 -21.68 3.51 -6.47
CA ILE A 370 -22.30 4.13 -5.30
C ILE A 370 -23.03 3.00 -4.58
N GLY A 371 -22.63 2.74 -3.35
CA GLY A 371 -23.15 1.63 -2.58
C GLY A 371 -23.51 2.00 -1.16
N LEU A 372 -24.44 1.24 -0.62
CA LEU A 372 -24.88 1.30 0.75
C LEU A 372 -24.39 0.04 1.45
N ALA A 373 -23.72 0.23 2.58
CA ALA A 373 -23.37 -0.83 3.48
C ALA A 373 -23.98 -0.55 4.85
N GLY A 374 -24.31 -1.60 5.59
CA GLY A 374 -25.00 -1.44 6.87
C GLY A 374 -24.89 -2.66 7.74
N GLY A 375 -25.12 -2.47 9.04
CA GLY A 375 -25.13 -3.57 10.02
C GLY A 375 -26.32 -4.54 9.89
N SER A 376 -27.23 -4.31 8.95
CA SER A 376 -28.40 -5.13 8.64
C SER A 376 -28.45 -5.37 7.13
N SER A 377 -28.78 -6.59 6.70
CA SER A 377 -29.04 -6.90 5.28
C SER A 377 -30.26 -6.17 4.72
N ASP A 378 -31.15 -5.69 5.61
CA ASP A 378 -32.39 -5.00 5.27
C ASP A 378 -32.36 -3.49 5.56
N ILE A 379 -31.17 -2.89 5.65
CA ILE A 379 -31.02 -1.50 6.07
C ILE A 379 -31.90 -0.50 5.32
N MET A 380 -32.09 -0.68 4.01
CA MET A 380 -32.95 0.19 3.21
C MET A 380 -34.43 -0.03 3.50
N LYS A 381 -34.85 -1.27 3.75
CA LYS A 381 -36.22 -1.59 4.15
C LYS A 381 -36.50 -1.00 5.54
N ASP A 382 -35.54 -1.08 6.44
CA ASP A 382 -35.62 -0.46 7.78
C ASP A 382 -35.81 1.06 7.65
N ILE A 383 -34.94 1.73 6.87
CA ILE A 383 -35.02 3.18 6.62
C ILE A 383 -36.35 3.57 5.97
N LEU A 384 -36.80 2.85 4.94
CA LEU A 384 -38.06 3.12 4.25
C LEU A 384 -39.28 2.90 5.16
N ASN A 385 -39.18 1.99 6.13
CA ASN A 385 -40.22 1.75 7.14
C ASN A 385 -40.13 2.71 8.33
N GLY A 386 -39.25 3.72 8.28
CA GLY A 386 -39.03 4.67 9.38
C GLY A 386 -38.30 4.07 10.59
N GLN A 387 -37.70 2.88 10.43
CA GLN A 387 -36.86 2.25 11.44
C GLN A 387 -35.42 2.74 11.23
N GLY A 388 -34.82 3.31 12.28
CA GLY A 388 -33.41 3.70 12.23
C GLY A 388 -32.50 2.47 12.10
N PRO A 389 -31.34 2.57 11.43
CA PRO A 389 -30.40 1.46 11.35
C PRO A 389 -29.97 1.05 12.77
N LEU A 390 -30.10 -0.22 13.12
CA LEU A 390 -29.84 -0.72 14.48
C LEU A 390 -28.36 -0.70 14.89
N GLY A 391 -27.43 -0.57 13.94
CA GLY A 391 -25.98 -0.59 14.19
C GLY A 391 -25.26 0.58 13.55
N TRP A 392 -25.01 0.48 12.24
CA TRP A 392 -24.31 1.49 11.47
C TRP A 392 -24.87 1.55 10.04
N ILE A 393 -24.72 2.71 9.41
CA ILE A 393 -24.98 2.93 8.00
C ILE A 393 -23.74 3.53 7.37
N SER A 394 -23.36 3.07 6.19
CA SER A 394 -22.32 3.67 5.38
C SER A 394 -22.82 3.90 3.96
N LEU A 395 -22.66 5.12 3.47
CA LEU A 395 -22.82 5.44 2.06
C LEU A 395 -21.43 5.58 1.45
N GLY A 396 -21.07 4.66 0.57
CA GLY A 396 -19.82 4.65 -0.17
C GLY A 396 -20.00 5.13 -1.61
N ALA A 397 -19.03 5.87 -2.11
CA ALA A 397 -18.84 6.11 -3.53
C ALA A 397 -17.41 5.75 -3.91
N GLY A 398 -17.26 5.02 -5.01
CA GLY A 398 -15.98 4.60 -5.55
C GLY A 398 -15.82 5.05 -6.99
N PHE A 399 -14.60 5.40 -7.34
CA PHE A 399 -14.14 5.63 -8.69
C PHE A 399 -12.86 4.83 -8.88
N SER A 400 -12.72 4.13 -10.00
CA SER A 400 -11.51 3.38 -10.30
C SER A 400 -11.12 3.52 -11.76
N VAL A 401 -9.82 3.52 -12.00
CA VAL A 401 -9.19 3.50 -13.30
C VAL A 401 -8.30 2.27 -13.36
N GLY A 402 -8.49 1.45 -14.38
CA GLY A 402 -7.87 0.14 -14.43
C GLY A 402 -8.47 -0.72 -15.52
N SER A 403 -8.31 -2.04 -15.39
CA SER A 403 -9.09 -2.99 -16.19
C SER A 403 -10.45 -3.16 -15.52
N THR A 404 -11.52 -2.69 -16.16
CA THR A 404 -12.86 -2.71 -15.57
C THR A 404 -13.88 -3.35 -16.49
N THR A 405 -14.45 -4.48 -16.08
CA THR A 405 -15.63 -5.09 -16.70
C THR A 405 -16.87 -4.82 -15.85
N ASP A 406 -18.06 -5.21 -16.29
CA ASP A 406 -19.26 -5.08 -15.45
C ASP A 406 -19.20 -5.99 -14.22
N VAL A 407 -18.36 -7.02 -14.26
CA VAL A 407 -18.26 -8.08 -13.26
C VAL A 407 -16.97 -8.03 -12.45
N TRP A 408 -15.94 -7.34 -12.92
CA TRP A 408 -14.66 -7.29 -12.22
C TRP A 408 -13.92 -5.99 -12.46
N TRP A 409 -13.36 -5.41 -11.41
CA TRP A 409 -12.45 -4.26 -11.51
C TRP A 409 -11.11 -4.56 -10.86
N ALA A 410 -10.03 -4.17 -11.53
CA ALA A 410 -8.76 -3.98 -10.85
C ALA A 410 -7.96 -2.82 -11.41
N GLY A 411 -7.29 -2.12 -10.51
CA GLY A 411 -6.47 -0.96 -10.82
C GLY A 411 -6.36 -0.01 -9.65
N ALA A 412 -6.21 1.27 -9.96
CA ALA A 412 -6.16 2.32 -8.97
C ALA A 412 -7.58 2.84 -8.72
N GLY A 413 -8.00 2.86 -7.47
CA GLY A 413 -9.30 3.34 -7.04
C GLY A 413 -9.19 4.46 -6.01
N PHE A 414 -10.09 5.42 -6.13
CA PHE A 414 -10.45 6.36 -5.09
C PHE A 414 -11.83 5.97 -4.55
N GLY A 415 -11.89 5.57 -3.29
CA GLY A 415 -13.13 5.30 -2.58
C GLY A 415 -13.33 6.32 -1.48
N GLY A 416 -14.57 6.74 -1.27
CA GLY A 416 -14.98 7.50 -0.10
C GLY A 416 -16.21 6.87 0.54
N SER A 417 -16.32 6.89 1.85
CA SER A 417 -17.52 6.44 2.54
C SER A 417 -17.86 7.31 3.74
N ILE A 418 -19.14 7.61 3.91
CA ILE A 418 -19.65 8.28 5.11
C ILE A 418 -20.33 7.22 5.97
N GLY A 419 -19.67 6.82 7.05
CA GLY A 419 -20.17 5.88 8.04
C GLY A 419 -20.73 6.62 9.26
N CYS A 420 -21.95 6.28 9.68
CA CYS A 420 -22.55 6.79 10.92
C CYS A 420 -22.93 5.62 11.83
N ASN A 421 -22.49 5.69 13.09
CA ASN A 421 -22.87 4.72 14.12
C ASN A 421 -24.13 5.18 14.85
N ALA A 422 -25.15 4.33 14.85
CA ALA A 422 -26.39 4.58 15.56
C ALA A 422 -26.17 4.48 17.08
N ARG A 423 -26.82 5.39 17.81
CA ARG A 423 -26.66 5.52 19.27
C ARG A 423 -27.57 4.52 19.99
N TYR A 424 -27.03 3.48 20.60
CA TYR A 424 -27.76 2.69 21.61
C TYR A 424 -27.02 2.69 22.95
N GLY A 425 -27.36 3.68 23.78
CA GLY A 425 -26.93 3.70 25.17
C GLY A 425 -28.12 4.08 26.05
N TRP A 426 -28.73 3.08 26.69
CA TRP A 426 -29.82 3.25 27.66
C TRP A 426 -29.39 4.06 28.92
N ARG A 427 -28.14 4.52 28.97
CA ARG A 427 -27.56 5.37 30.03
C ARG A 427 -26.86 6.65 29.55
N GLY A 428 -27.21 7.15 28.36
CA GLY A 428 -27.24 8.60 28.12
C GLY A 428 -25.93 9.39 27.95
N LYS A 429 -24.77 8.83 27.55
CA LYS A 429 -23.55 9.67 27.34
C LYS A 429 -22.70 9.48 26.09
N SER A 430 -22.93 8.51 25.21
CA SER A 430 -22.19 8.42 23.93
C SER A 430 -22.90 9.29 22.88
N ARG A 431 -22.24 10.31 22.33
CA ARG A 431 -22.70 10.99 21.10
C ARG A 431 -22.49 10.01 19.93
N GLY A 432 -23.49 9.86 19.05
CA GLY A 432 -23.26 9.11 17.80
C GLY A 432 -22.13 9.78 17.03
N SER A 433 -21.25 8.99 16.41
CA SER A 433 -20.16 9.49 15.58
C SER A 433 -20.44 9.19 14.11
N CYS A 434 -20.13 10.17 13.25
CA CYS A 434 -20.12 9.99 11.81
C CYS A 434 -18.71 10.30 11.30
N THR A 435 -18.12 9.35 10.58
CA THR A 435 -16.81 9.50 9.94
C THR A 435 -16.97 9.46 8.44
N MET A 436 -16.32 10.40 7.76
CA MET A 436 -16.12 10.35 6.31
C MET A 436 -14.71 9.88 6.06
N ASP A 437 -14.57 8.71 5.44
CA ASP A 437 -13.29 8.12 5.09
C ASP A 437 -13.07 8.27 3.58
N LEU A 438 -11.86 8.64 3.16
CA LEU A 438 -11.42 8.64 1.76
C LEU A 438 -10.17 7.78 1.66
N THR A 439 -10.08 6.94 0.65
CA THR A 439 -8.93 6.05 0.43
C THR A 439 -8.58 6.05 -1.05
N VAL A 440 -7.33 6.36 -1.37
CA VAL A 440 -6.74 5.99 -2.66
C VAL A 440 -6.03 4.69 -2.45
N SER A 441 -6.34 3.69 -3.27
CA SER A 441 -5.79 2.35 -3.14
C SER A 441 -5.57 1.74 -4.51
N THR A 442 -4.76 0.70 -4.54
CA THR A 442 -4.89 -0.30 -5.59
C THR A 442 -5.89 -1.35 -5.12
N LEU A 443 -6.79 -1.78 -6.00
CA LEU A 443 -7.85 -2.71 -5.64
C LEU A 443 -8.04 -3.78 -6.71
N ALA A 444 -8.60 -4.90 -6.29
CA ALA A 444 -9.15 -5.95 -7.13
C ALA A 444 -10.49 -6.38 -6.52
N CYS A 445 -11.59 -6.29 -7.27
CA CYS A 445 -12.90 -6.66 -6.78
C CYS A 445 -13.77 -7.32 -7.85
N GLY A 446 -14.59 -8.27 -7.42
CA GLY A 446 -15.67 -8.85 -8.21
C GLY A 446 -16.99 -8.16 -7.88
N ASN A 447 -17.84 -8.01 -8.90
CA ASN A 447 -19.19 -7.48 -8.82
C ASN A 447 -20.16 -8.57 -9.30
N VAL A 448 -21.06 -8.97 -8.41
CA VAL A 448 -22.13 -9.92 -8.73
C VAL A 448 -23.46 -9.16 -8.76
N PRO A 449 -24.17 -9.09 -9.90
CA PRO A 449 -25.49 -8.47 -9.93
C PRO A 449 -26.39 -9.08 -8.88
N THR A 450 -27.12 -8.23 -8.18
CA THR A 450 -28.01 -8.67 -7.11
C THR A 450 -29.35 -7.95 -7.20
N SER A 451 -30.38 -8.58 -6.64
CA SER A 451 -31.68 -7.97 -6.40
C SER A 451 -31.87 -7.63 -4.92
N SER A 452 -30.77 -7.32 -4.23
CA SER A 452 -30.75 -7.00 -2.80
C SER A 452 -31.67 -5.82 -2.46
N SER A 453 -32.25 -5.86 -1.26
CA SER A 453 -33.04 -4.74 -0.70
C SER A 453 -32.22 -3.45 -0.57
N ALA A 454 -30.88 -3.54 -0.57
CA ALA A 454 -29.98 -2.39 -0.66
C ALA A 454 -30.11 -1.56 -1.96
N CYS A 455 -30.80 -2.09 -2.98
CA CYS A 455 -31.05 -1.42 -4.26
C CYS A 455 -32.54 -1.09 -4.44
N PRO A 456 -33.00 0.06 -3.92
CA PRO A 456 -34.43 0.40 -3.87
C PRO A 456 -35.08 0.65 -5.24
N PHE A 457 -34.28 0.88 -6.29
CA PHE A 457 -34.72 1.16 -7.64
C PHE A 457 -34.66 -0.08 -8.54
N GLY A 458 -34.50 -1.27 -7.95
CA GLY A 458 -34.41 -2.55 -8.64
C GLY A 458 -33.01 -2.84 -9.19
N ARG A 459 -32.94 -3.84 -10.09
CA ARG A 459 -31.66 -4.34 -10.62
C ARG A 459 -30.93 -3.31 -11.47
N ASN A 460 -31.64 -2.43 -12.17
CA ASN A 460 -31.04 -1.44 -13.06
C ASN A 460 -31.60 -0.04 -12.75
N PHE A 461 -30.70 0.94 -12.58
CA PHE A 461 -31.07 2.33 -12.31
C PHE A 461 -30.10 3.28 -13.01
N ALA A 462 -30.62 4.21 -13.81
CA ALA A 462 -29.81 5.22 -14.54
C ALA A 462 -28.64 4.62 -15.37
N GLY A 463 -28.85 3.43 -15.95
CA GLY A 463 -27.82 2.71 -16.71
C GLY A 463 -26.72 2.08 -15.84
N MET A 464 -26.91 2.01 -14.53
CA MET A 464 -26.09 1.26 -13.59
C MET A 464 -26.80 -0.03 -13.19
N THR A 465 -26.01 -1.05 -12.86
CA THR A 465 -26.53 -2.33 -12.38
C THR A 465 -26.31 -2.44 -10.87
N CYS A 466 -27.35 -2.84 -10.15
CA CYS A 466 -27.25 -3.21 -8.75
C CYS A 466 -26.37 -4.45 -8.62
N SER A 467 -25.27 -4.34 -7.90
CA SER A 467 -24.34 -5.44 -7.66
C SER A 467 -23.87 -5.46 -6.21
N SER A 468 -23.54 -6.66 -5.73
CA SER A 468 -22.72 -6.85 -4.55
C SER A 468 -21.27 -6.91 -5.01
N SER A 469 -20.50 -5.92 -4.59
CA SER A 469 -19.07 -5.78 -4.86
C SER A 469 -18.27 -6.24 -3.65
N GLY A 470 -17.25 -7.05 -3.89
CA GLY A 470 -16.37 -7.59 -2.85
C GLY A 470 -14.96 -7.73 -3.38
N GLY A 471 -13.97 -7.33 -2.58
CA GLY A 471 -12.58 -7.42 -3.00
C GLY A 471 -11.56 -6.98 -1.97
N TYR A 472 -10.32 -6.94 -2.42
CA TYR A 472 -9.16 -6.59 -1.62
C TYR A 472 -8.50 -5.34 -2.17
N PHE A 473 -7.89 -4.57 -1.28
CA PHE A 473 -7.16 -3.36 -1.65
C PHE A 473 -5.89 -3.22 -0.84
N VAL A 474 -4.95 -2.45 -1.39
CA VAL A 474 -3.75 -1.98 -0.70
C VAL A 474 -3.74 -0.47 -0.81
N SER A 475 -3.90 0.22 0.31
CA SER A 475 -4.02 1.68 0.31
C SER A 475 -2.70 2.37 -0.01
N ILE A 476 -2.79 3.50 -0.69
CA ILE A 476 -1.70 4.42 -1.00
C ILE A 476 -1.85 5.67 -0.13
N MET A 477 -3.07 6.22 -0.04
CA MET A 477 -3.41 7.40 0.76
C MET A 477 -4.72 7.14 1.49
N CYS A 478 -4.83 7.63 2.72
CA CYS A 478 -6.08 7.56 3.47
C CYS A 478 -6.39 8.92 4.12
N CYS A 479 -7.67 9.26 4.21
CA CYS A 479 -8.16 10.36 5.01
C CYS A 479 -9.35 9.89 5.82
N SER A 480 -9.44 10.34 7.08
CA SER A 480 -10.65 10.21 7.89
C SER A 480 -11.04 11.56 8.44
N PHE A 481 -12.30 11.93 8.29
CA PHE A 481 -12.90 13.17 8.77
C PHE A 481 -14.00 12.83 9.77
N ASP A 482 -13.87 13.25 11.02
CA ASP A 482 -14.92 13.15 12.01
C ASP A 482 -15.89 14.32 11.81
N LEU A 483 -17.05 14.02 11.24
CA LEU A 483 -18.08 15.00 10.92
C LEU A 483 -18.73 15.61 12.17
N THR A 484 -18.51 15.03 13.35
CA THR A 484 -19.10 15.52 14.61
C THR A 484 -18.28 16.59 15.30
N ASN A 485 -16.95 16.53 15.19
CA ASN A 485 -16.04 17.50 15.79
C ASN A 485 -15.22 18.29 14.76
N GLY A 486 -15.32 17.98 13.47
CA GLY A 486 -14.58 18.60 12.39
C GLY A 486 -13.09 18.20 12.33
N GLY A 487 -12.67 17.23 13.12
CA GLY A 487 -11.31 16.71 13.13
C GLY A 487 -11.03 15.91 11.86
N ASN A 488 -9.79 15.97 11.37
CA ASN A 488 -9.38 15.19 10.22
C ASN A 488 -7.98 14.58 10.39
N THR A 489 -7.78 13.46 9.72
CA THR A 489 -6.49 12.79 9.63
C THR A 489 -6.29 12.34 8.20
N CYS A 490 -5.53 13.11 7.42
CA CYS A 490 -5.11 12.74 6.06
C CYS A 490 -3.64 12.35 6.07
N ARG A 491 -3.38 11.17 5.51
CA ARG A 491 -2.09 10.49 5.49
C ARG A 491 -1.78 10.09 4.07
#